data_AF-A0A1M3F6Q5-F1
#
_entry.id   AF-A0A1M3F6Q5-F1
#
_cell.length_a   1.000
_cell.length_b   1.000
_cell.length_c   1.000
_cell.angle_alpha   90.00
_cell.angle_beta   90.00
_cell.angle_gamma   90.00
#
_symmetry.space_group_name_H-M   'P 1'
#
loop_
_entity.id
_entity.type
_entity.pdbx_description
1 polymer ?
#
loop_
_entity_poly.entity_id
_entity_poly.type
_entity_poly.pdbx_seq_one_letter_code
_entity_poly.pdbx_strand_id
1 'polypeptide(L)'
;MEEGPAARPSRRPAAVARVLLASLVAAPGLAVVLSASSASAALGDGGDGYAAPTVVTVAVPSPPGPARRAVVVPSPTPSPAPTATAAAVAPNVVVPPAQAAAAPPQDAPTPITAPSQRPTILRNVLPTIRDVLSDPRRIAVGAATAALWFLLVALPGSLLDSAIERRSHGRMGRALAAVSLALTGAIERVSRRTRWKLAGPLLIALLAGAAFGFADPHLAWDGRSLSTMASLFVALTLITVVASQVGALLARTWWGIDAEVRAEPLGLLAALAGVAVGRFLSLSPGLFLGLVVGVDAGERADRVHRSKAVVARHAVVFTFAIAAWVAYSSFFAHRPEEGIAGFTSDVLSATTIEGLTYLVTSLLPLPLLAGREVFLHSKRLWAGLYGPFALVFAVLALPSILGEQERSPSTVARQGAVMLAFTAVSIVGWLRSRNRTPAPDELQRV
;
A
#
# COMPACT_ATOMS: atom_id res chain seq x y z
N MET A 1 -32.20 55.64 12.17
CA MET A 1 -33.02 54.61 11.50
C MET A 1 -32.65 54.67 10.03
N GLU A 2 -31.61 53.94 9.63
CA GLU A 2 -31.31 53.67 8.22
C GLU A 2 -31.18 52.15 8.11
N GLU A 3 -32.13 51.54 7.43
CA GLU A 3 -32.14 50.11 7.12
C GLU A 3 -31.10 49.85 6.02
N GLY A 4 -30.02 49.17 6.37
CA GLY A 4 -29.00 48.71 5.43
C GLY A 4 -29.53 47.58 4.53
N PRO A 5 -29.14 47.54 3.24
CA PRO A 5 -29.72 46.61 2.26
C PRO A 5 -29.35 45.16 2.59
N ALA A 6 -30.39 44.35 2.79
CA ALA A 6 -30.29 42.91 3.03
C ALA A 6 -29.58 42.19 1.86
N ALA A 7 -28.42 41.61 2.16
CA ALA A 7 -27.66 40.79 1.21
C ALA A 7 -28.46 39.56 0.78
N ARG A 8 -28.80 39.48 -0.51
CA ARG A 8 -29.50 38.33 -1.09
C ARG A 8 -28.60 37.08 -1.04
N PRO A 9 -29.04 35.95 -0.45
CA PRO A 9 -28.27 34.72 -0.46
C PRO A 9 -28.23 34.11 -1.88
N SER A 10 -27.02 33.80 -2.34
CA SER A 10 -26.75 33.25 -3.68
C SER A 10 -27.25 31.79 -3.78
N ARG A 11 -28.37 31.58 -4.49
CA ARG A 11 -29.06 30.28 -4.67
C ARG A 11 -28.35 29.25 -5.59
N ARG A 12 -27.05 29.38 -5.87
CA ARG A 12 -26.34 28.51 -6.83
C ARG A 12 -25.67 27.21 -6.31
N PRO A 13 -25.51 26.90 -5.01
CA PRO A 13 -24.71 25.73 -4.63
C PRO A 13 -25.41 24.36 -4.81
N ALA A 14 -26.75 24.31 -4.85
CA ALA A 14 -27.48 23.04 -4.85
C ALA A 14 -27.45 22.30 -6.21
N ALA A 15 -27.40 23.02 -7.32
CA ALA A 15 -27.38 22.40 -8.66
C ALA A 15 -26.02 21.75 -8.98
N VAL A 16 -24.92 22.38 -8.55
CA VAL A 16 -23.56 21.90 -8.81
C VAL A 16 -23.22 20.69 -7.93
N ALA A 17 -23.67 20.68 -6.67
CA ALA A 17 -23.54 19.52 -5.78
C ALA A 17 -24.27 18.26 -6.32
N ARG A 18 -25.42 18.44 -6.99
CA ARG A 18 -26.16 17.35 -7.65
C ARG A 18 -25.41 16.81 -8.88
N VAL A 19 -24.79 17.68 -9.67
CA VAL A 19 -24.00 17.26 -10.85
C VAL A 19 -22.76 16.46 -10.42
N LEU A 20 -22.13 16.78 -9.30
CA LEU A 20 -20.95 16.05 -8.82
C LEU A 20 -21.28 14.74 -8.11
N LEU A 21 -22.38 14.68 -7.36
CA LEU A 21 -22.95 13.40 -6.90
C LEU A 21 -23.29 12.51 -8.10
N ALA A 22 -23.82 13.10 -9.18
CA ALA A 22 -24.05 12.38 -10.43
C ALA A 22 -22.74 11.96 -11.11
N SER A 23 -21.68 12.78 -11.12
CA SER A 23 -20.37 12.41 -11.70
C SER A 23 -19.60 11.37 -10.87
N LEU A 24 -19.76 11.36 -9.54
CA LEU A 24 -19.20 10.33 -8.66
C LEU A 24 -19.91 8.98 -8.84
N VAL A 25 -21.22 9.01 -9.13
CA VAL A 25 -22.03 7.83 -9.46
C VAL A 25 -21.82 7.39 -10.92
N ALA A 26 -21.57 8.33 -11.84
CA ALA A 26 -21.32 8.08 -13.27
C ALA A 26 -19.86 7.73 -13.60
N ALA A 27 -18.98 7.64 -12.60
CA ALA A 27 -17.69 7.00 -12.79
C ALA A 27 -17.95 5.55 -13.25
N PRO A 28 -17.46 5.13 -14.45
CA PRO A 28 -17.87 3.88 -15.09
C PRO A 28 -17.56 2.61 -14.28
N GLY A 29 -16.73 2.70 -13.23
CA GLY A 29 -16.48 1.59 -12.30
C GLY A 29 -17.56 1.35 -11.24
N LEU A 30 -18.34 2.37 -10.83
CA LEU A 30 -19.31 2.24 -9.73
C LEU A 30 -20.68 1.74 -10.22
N ALA A 31 -21.07 2.10 -11.45
CA ALA A 31 -22.28 1.62 -12.12
C ALA A 31 -22.22 0.12 -12.47
N VAL A 32 -21.03 -0.42 -12.76
CA VAL A 32 -20.82 -1.86 -13.03
C VAL A 32 -21.01 -2.70 -11.76
N VAL A 33 -20.55 -2.21 -10.61
CA VAL A 33 -20.68 -2.92 -9.32
C VAL A 33 -22.13 -2.94 -8.82
N LEU A 34 -22.89 -1.86 -9.02
CA LEU A 34 -24.30 -1.78 -8.63
C LEU A 34 -25.25 -2.53 -9.59
N SER A 35 -24.91 -2.63 -10.89
CA SER A 35 -25.66 -3.46 -11.85
C SER A 35 -25.43 -4.95 -11.64
N ALA A 36 -24.22 -5.37 -11.25
CA ALA A 36 -23.94 -6.78 -10.94
C ALA A 36 -24.69 -7.26 -9.68
N SER A 37 -24.85 -6.38 -8.68
CA SER A 37 -25.56 -6.70 -7.44
C SER A 37 -27.09 -6.78 -7.60
N SER A 38 -27.67 -6.11 -8.61
CA SER A 38 -29.11 -6.14 -8.90
C SER A 38 -29.49 -7.29 -9.85
N ALA A 39 -28.58 -7.71 -10.74
CA ALA A 39 -28.77 -8.92 -11.54
C ALA A 39 -28.75 -10.21 -10.69
N SER A 40 -28.02 -10.23 -9.58
CA SER A 40 -27.97 -11.39 -8.66
C SER A 40 -29.20 -11.51 -7.74
N ALA A 41 -30.04 -10.47 -7.64
CA ALA A 41 -31.25 -10.48 -6.81
C ALA A 41 -32.52 -10.85 -7.60
N ALA A 42 -32.44 -10.95 -8.94
CA ALA A 42 -33.56 -11.28 -9.83
C ALA A 42 -33.55 -12.75 -10.30
N LEU A 43 -32.59 -13.56 -9.84
CA LEU A 43 -32.51 -15.00 -10.11
C LEU A 43 -32.66 -15.75 -8.79
N GLY A 44 -33.90 -15.90 -8.36
CA GLY A 44 -34.25 -16.63 -7.15
C GLY A 44 -35.74 -16.94 -7.10
N ASP A 45 -36.20 -17.81 -7.99
CA ASP A 45 -37.28 -18.74 -7.65
C ASP A 45 -37.23 -20.00 -8.53
N GLY A 46 -37.37 -21.16 -7.90
CA GLY A 46 -37.15 -22.51 -8.44
C GLY A 46 -35.71 -22.99 -8.18
N GLY A 47 -35.43 -23.93 -7.29
CA GLY A 47 -36.18 -25.11 -6.90
C GLY A 47 -35.19 -26.27 -6.97
N ASP A 48 -35.00 -26.95 -5.84
CA ASP A 48 -34.42 -28.29 -5.68
C ASP A 48 -32.89 -28.45 -5.69
N GLY A 49 -32.36 -28.56 -4.47
CA GLY A 49 -31.47 -29.64 -4.03
C GLY A 49 -30.17 -29.91 -4.77
N TYR A 50 -29.04 -29.47 -4.20
CA TYR A 50 -27.75 -30.13 -4.42
C TYR A 50 -26.99 -30.37 -3.11
N ALA A 51 -26.70 -31.66 -2.90
CA ALA A 51 -25.85 -32.22 -1.89
C ALA A 51 -24.36 -31.91 -2.15
N ALA A 52 -23.56 -32.15 -1.11
CA ALA A 52 -22.11 -31.94 -1.03
C ALA A 52 -21.30 -32.46 -2.25
N PRO A 53 -20.13 -31.85 -2.55
CA PRO A 53 -19.30 -32.27 -3.66
C PRO A 53 -18.71 -33.67 -3.43
N THR A 54 -19.14 -34.62 -4.26
CA THR A 54 -18.53 -35.95 -4.37
C THR A 54 -17.38 -35.86 -5.38
N VAL A 55 -16.17 -36.19 -4.93
CA VAL A 55 -14.98 -36.31 -5.78
C VAL A 55 -15.13 -37.58 -6.62
N VAL A 56 -15.36 -37.43 -7.93
CA VAL A 56 -15.32 -38.53 -8.90
C VAL A 56 -13.92 -38.60 -9.48
N THR A 57 -13.16 -39.60 -9.06
CA THR A 57 -11.86 -39.95 -9.65
C THR A 57 -12.14 -40.74 -10.94
N VAL A 58 -11.90 -40.12 -12.11
CA VAL A 58 -11.94 -40.83 -13.39
C VAL A 58 -10.60 -41.54 -13.59
N ALA A 59 -10.61 -42.87 -13.49
CA ALA A 59 -9.47 -43.71 -13.84
C ALA A 59 -9.39 -43.89 -15.36
N VAL A 60 -8.24 -43.53 -15.94
CA VAL A 60 -7.89 -43.85 -17.33
C VAL A 60 -7.34 -45.28 -17.37
N PRO A 61 -7.89 -46.21 -18.18
CA PRO A 61 -7.40 -47.58 -18.25
C PRO A 61 -6.16 -47.70 -19.16
N SER A 62 -5.08 -48.26 -18.60
CA SER A 62 -3.91 -48.76 -19.34
C SER A 62 -4.06 -50.26 -19.68
N PRO A 63 -3.51 -50.73 -20.81
CA PRO A 63 -3.67 -52.11 -21.29
C PRO A 63 -2.84 -53.15 -20.48
N PRO A 64 -3.21 -54.45 -20.54
CA PRO A 64 -2.72 -55.47 -19.61
C PRO A 64 -1.41 -56.12 -20.06
N GLY A 65 -0.48 -56.30 -19.11
CA GLY A 65 0.72 -57.15 -19.24
C GLY A 65 0.83 -58.10 -18.04
N PRO A 66 1.25 -59.37 -18.22
CA PRO A 66 1.03 -60.42 -17.24
C PRO A 66 2.03 -60.42 -16.08
N ALA A 67 1.51 -60.84 -14.93
CA ALA A 67 2.17 -60.95 -13.64
C ALA A 67 3.45 -61.81 -13.64
N ARG A 68 4.46 -61.38 -12.89
CA ARG A 68 5.55 -62.23 -12.41
C ARG A 68 5.62 -62.22 -10.88
N ARG A 69 5.53 -63.44 -10.36
CA ARG A 69 5.71 -63.92 -8.99
C ARG A 69 7.13 -63.62 -8.49
N ALA A 70 7.25 -63.18 -7.25
CA ALA A 70 8.52 -63.15 -6.52
C ALA A 70 8.92 -64.57 -6.06
N VAL A 71 10.17 -64.95 -6.30
CA VAL A 71 10.81 -66.13 -5.70
C VAL A 71 12.17 -65.68 -5.15
N VAL A 72 12.40 -65.96 -3.87
CA VAL A 72 13.65 -65.78 -3.12
C VAL A 72 14.27 -67.16 -2.92
N VAL A 73 15.52 -67.39 -3.35
CA VAL A 73 16.40 -68.52 -2.92
C VAL A 73 17.88 -68.10 -3.10
N PRO A 74 18.84 -68.53 -2.23
CA PRO A 74 20.10 -67.82 -1.97
C PRO A 74 21.35 -68.38 -2.68
N SER A 75 22.47 -67.66 -2.53
CA SER A 75 23.83 -67.97 -3.01
C SER A 75 24.45 -69.25 -2.42
N PRO A 76 25.34 -69.91 -3.18
CA PRO A 76 26.66 -70.25 -2.65
C PRO A 76 27.85 -70.02 -3.63
N THR A 77 29.03 -70.08 -3.01
CA THR A 77 30.42 -69.72 -3.38
C THR A 77 31.12 -70.71 -4.38
N PRO A 78 32.47 -70.67 -4.60
CA PRO A 78 33.20 -70.24 -5.82
C PRO A 78 33.94 -71.38 -6.60
N SER A 79 34.81 -71.01 -7.56
CA SER A 79 36.05 -71.72 -8.06
C SER A 79 36.08 -72.02 -9.59
N PRO A 80 37.23 -72.25 -10.26
CA PRO A 80 38.40 -71.39 -10.47
C PRO A 80 38.75 -71.20 -11.98
N ALA A 81 39.83 -70.44 -12.24
CA ALA A 81 40.45 -70.17 -13.55
C ALA A 81 40.92 -71.42 -14.34
N PRO A 82 41.18 -71.27 -15.65
CA PRO A 82 42.59 -71.29 -16.06
C PRO A 82 42.99 -70.26 -17.15
N THR A 83 44.28 -69.97 -17.09
CA THR A 83 45.17 -69.20 -17.97
C THR A 83 45.36 -69.81 -19.36
N ALA A 84 45.43 -68.99 -20.42
CA ALA A 84 46.55 -68.92 -21.39
C ALA A 84 46.25 -68.06 -22.63
N THR A 85 47.04 -66.99 -22.77
CA THR A 85 47.87 -66.61 -23.94
C THR A 85 47.35 -66.84 -25.37
N ALA A 86 47.23 -65.75 -26.15
CA ALA A 86 47.98 -65.56 -27.41
C ALA A 86 47.69 -64.19 -28.05
N ALA A 87 48.76 -63.51 -28.43
CA ALA A 87 48.75 -62.29 -29.21
C ALA A 87 48.27 -62.53 -30.64
N ALA A 88 47.43 -61.62 -31.15
CA ALA A 88 47.23 -61.42 -32.58
C ALA A 88 47.11 -59.92 -32.83
N VAL A 89 48.18 -59.37 -33.40
CA VAL A 89 48.23 -58.03 -33.99
C VAL A 89 47.32 -58.05 -35.22
N ALA A 90 46.28 -57.22 -35.22
CA ALA A 90 45.38 -56.98 -36.34
C ALA A 90 45.38 -55.48 -36.70
N PRO A 91 45.16 -55.13 -37.98
CA PRO A 91 45.63 -53.90 -38.57
C PRO A 91 44.82 -52.69 -38.10
N ASN A 92 45.54 -51.57 -37.99
CA ASN A 92 45.03 -50.25 -37.66
C ASN A 92 44.02 -49.80 -38.74
N VAL A 93 42.74 -50.13 -38.57
CA VAL A 93 41.65 -49.51 -39.30
C VAL A 93 41.54 -48.10 -38.75
N VAL A 94 42.03 -47.13 -39.52
CA VAL A 94 41.72 -45.71 -39.33
C VAL A 94 40.22 -45.56 -39.58
N VAL A 95 39.43 -45.75 -38.54
CA VAL A 95 38.04 -45.31 -38.47
C VAL A 95 38.12 -43.78 -38.44
N PRO A 96 37.52 -43.06 -39.42
CA PRO A 96 37.34 -41.62 -39.29
C PRO A 96 36.63 -41.38 -37.97
N PRO A 97 37.08 -40.46 -37.10
CA PRO A 97 36.41 -40.23 -35.84
C PRO A 97 34.95 -40.00 -36.15
N ALA A 98 34.09 -40.90 -35.65
CA ALA A 98 32.69 -40.63 -35.51
C ALA A 98 32.64 -39.23 -34.91
N GLN A 99 31.97 -38.31 -35.61
CA GLN A 99 31.52 -37.08 -34.98
C GLN A 99 30.68 -37.53 -33.79
N ALA A 100 31.34 -37.67 -32.65
CA ALA A 100 30.71 -37.55 -31.36
C ALA A 100 29.93 -36.26 -31.50
N ALA A 101 28.61 -36.40 -31.55
CA ALA A 101 27.71 -35.29 -31.35
C ALA A 101 28.23 -34.61 -30.09
N ALA A 102 28.94 -33.49 -30.29
CA ALA A 102 29.51 -32.75 -29.20
C ALA A 102 28.35 -32.48 -28.28
N ALA A 103 28.42 -33.02 -27.05
CA ALA A 103 27.54 -32.59 -26.00
C ALA A 103 27.55 -31.06 -26.05
N PRO A 104 26.37 -30.39 -26.12
CA PRO A 104 26.34 -28.94 -26.14
C PRO A 104 27.22 -28.46 -24.97
N PRO A 105 28.14 -27.52 -25.20
CA PRO A 105 29.09 -27.10 -24.17
C PRO A 105 28.32 -26.71 -22.90
N GLN A 106 28.40 -27.54 -21.86
CA GLN A 106 27.75 -27.31 -20.57
C GLN A 106 28.42 -26.18 -19.78
N ASP A 107 29.48 -25.58 -20.32
CA ASP A 107 30.17 -24.41 -19.79
C ASP A 107 30.16 -23.23 -20.78
N ALA A 108 29.09 -23.07 -21.57
CA ALA A 108 28.78 -21.73 -22.04
C ALA A 108 28.41 -20.92 -20.79
N PRO A 109 29.14 -19.85 -20.40
CA PRO A 109 28.67 -18.98 -19.34
C PRO A 109 27.28 -18.55 -19.77
N THR A 110 26.26 -18.95 -18.98
CA THR A 110 24.90 -18.40 -19.12
C THR A 110 25.10 -16.92 -19.38
N PRO A 111 24.64 -16.38 -20.52
CA PRO A 111 24.87 -14.98 -20.84
C PRO A 111 24.49 -14.23 -19.60
N ILE A 112 25.48 -13.62 -18.95
CA ILE A 112 25.29 -12.83 -17.75
C ILE A 112 24.35 -11.76 -18.24
N THR A 113 23.05 -11.97 -18.02
CA THR A 113 22.03 -11.01 -18.39
C THR A 113 22.51 -9.76 -17.70
N ALA A 114 22.89 -8.76 -18.50
CA ALA A 114 23.60 -7.60 -18.00
C ALA A 114 22.86 -7.13 -16.74
N PRO A 115 23.56 -6.82 -15.63
CA PRO A 115 22.92 -6.50 -14.35
C PRO A 115 21.86 -5.37 -14.45
N SER A 116 21.86 -4.62 -15.56
CA SER A 116 20.85 -3.64 -15.96
C SER A 116 19.43 -4.17 -16.26
N GLN A 117 19.21 -5.47 -16.47
CA GLN A 117 17.89 -6.00 -16.89
C GLN A 117 17.02 -6.59 -15.77
N ARG A 118 17.44 -6.52 -14.49
CA ARG A 118 16.56 -6.97 -13.41
C ARG A 118 15.36 -5.99 -13.26
N PRO A 119 14.11 -6.47 -13.17
CA PRO A 119 12.91 -5.64 -12.92
C PRO A 119 12.99 -4.91 -11.57
N THR A 120 12.61 -3.62 -11.51
CA THR A 120 12.47 -2.82 -10.27
C THR A 120 11.49 -3.46 -9.30
N ILE A 121 11.67 -3.24 -7.98
CA ILE A 121 10.77 -3.82 -6.96
C ILE A 121 9.34 -3.30 -7.05
N LEU A 122 9.13 -2.18 -7.76
CA LEU A 122 7.83 -1.56 -8.01
C LEU A 122 7.16 -2.08 -9.29
N ARG A 123 7.87 -2.89 -10.08
CA ARG A 123 7.42 -3.38 -11.37
C ARG A 123 6.56 -4.63 -11.19
N ASN A 124 5.39 -4.63 -11.82
CA ASN A 124 4.39 -5.72 -11.77
C ASN A 124 3.82 -5.99 -10.37
N VAL A 125 3.89 -4.98 -9.50
CA VAL A 125 3.40 -5.08 -8.12
C VAL A 125 1.88 -4.87 -8.06
N LEU A 126 1.34 -4.05 -8.96
CA LEU A 126 -0.09 -3.75 -9.00
C LEU A 126 -0.84 -4.73 -9.91
N PRO A 127 -1.98 -5.28 -9.45
CA PRO A 127 -2.87 -6.03 -10.34
C PRO A 127 -3.47 -5.09 -11.39
N THR A 128 -3.68 -5.58 -12.59
CA THR A 128 -4.31 -4.79 -13.65
C THR A 128 -5.81 -4.66 -13.41
N ILE A 129 -6.46 -3.67 -14.04
CA ILE A 129 -7.93 -3.55 -14.02
C ILE A 129 -8.60 -4.86 -14.42
N ARG A 130 -8.08 -5.51 -15.47
CA ARG A 130 -8.64 -6.78 -15.96
C ARG A 130 -8.55 -7.87 -14.90
N ASP A 131 -7.40 -8.00 -14.25
CA ASP A 131 -7.18 -9.02 -13.21
C ASP A 131 -8.10 -8.84 -12.00
N VAL A 132 -8.33 -7.59 -11.60
CA VAL A 132 -9.22 -7.24 -10.47
C VAL A 132 -10.67 -7.53 -10.82
N LEU A 133 -11.12 -7.15 -12.01
CA LEU A 133 -12.51 -7.35 -12.44
C LEU A 133 -12.82 -8.80 -12.80
N SER A 134 -11.83 -9.58 -13.25
CA SER A 134 -12.03 -10.99 -13.60
C SER A 134 -12.13 -11.94 -12.40
N ASP A 135 -11.70 -11.49 -11.22
CA ASP A 135 -11.62 -12.34 -10.02
C ASP A 135 -12.43 -11.72 -8.86
N PRO A 136 -13.75 -12.00 -8.77
CA PRO A 136 -14.60 -11.44 -7.71
C PRO A 136 -14.17 -11.90 -6.31
N ARG A 137 -13.43 -13.02 -6.20
CA ARG A 137 -12.89 -13.50 -4.93
C ARG A 137 -11.86 -12.52 -4.37
N ARG A 138 -11.05 -11.86 -5.21
CA ARG A 138 -10.11 -10.82 -4.76
C ARG A 138 -10.84 -9.65 -4.12
N ILE A 139 -11.99 -9.26 -4.68
CA ILE A 139 -12.83 -8.19 -4.14
C ILE A 139 -13.39 -8.61 -2.78
N ALA A 140 -13.91 -9.84 -2.66
CA ALA A 140 -14.44 -10.36 -1.40
C ALA A 140 -13.37 -10.47 -0.30
N VAL A 141 -12.19 -11.01 -0.63
CA VAL A 141 -11.05 -11.11 0.30
C VAL A 141 -10.54 -9.72 0.66
N GLY A 142 -10.44 -8.80 -0.30
CA GLY A 142 -10.06 -7.41 -0.07
C GLY A 142 -11.05 -6.71 0.86
N ALA A 143 -12.36 -6.91 0.67
CA ALA A 143 -13.40 -6.37 1.55
C ALA A 143 -13.31 -6.93 2.97
N ALA A 144 -13.15 -8.25 3.12
CA ALA A 144 -12.97 -8.88 4.42
C ALA A 144 -11.69 -8.38 5.11
N THR A 145 -10.61 -8.21 4.36
CA THR A 145 -9.33 -7.71 4.88
C THR A 145 -9.42 -6.24 5.25
N ALA A 146 -10.08 -5.40 4.46
CA ALA A 146 -10.33 -4.00 4.76
C ALA A 146 -11.17 -3.86 6.04
N ALA A 147 -12.21 -4.69 6.20
CA ALA A 147 -13.03 -4.73 7.42
C ALA A 147 -12.21 -5.19 8.63
N LEU A 148 -11.35 -6.19 8.46
CA LEU A 148 -10.44 -6.64 9.51
C LEU A 148 -9.44 -5.55 9.90
N TRP A 149 -8.82 -4.88 8.92
CA TRP A 149 -7.91 -3.75 9.15
C TRP A 149 -8.59 -2.59 9.85
N PHE A 150 -9.82 -2.26 9.42
CA PHE A 150 -10.66 -1.27 10.08
C PHE A 150 -10.84 -1.62 11.56
N LEU A 151 -11.19 -2.87 11.86
CA LEU A 151 -11.35 -3.34 13.23
C LEU A 151 -10.04 -3.26 14.01
N LEU A 152 -8.93 -3.75 13.42
CA LEU A 152 -7.62 -3.83 14.04
C LEU A 152 -6.98 -2.47 14.31
N VAL A 153 -7.29 -1.45 13.50
CA VAL A 153 -6.69 -0.11 13.66
C VAL A 153 -7.61 0.83 14.43
N ALA A 154 -8.92 0.79 14.18
CA ALA A 154 -9.86 1.68 14.86
C ALA A 154 -9.93 1.39 16.37
N LEU A 155 -9.86 0.12 16.77
CA LEU A 155 -9.92 -0.26 18.19
C LEU A 155 -8.71 0.28 18.99
N PRO A 156 -7.45 -0.08 18.67
CA PRO A 156 -6.29 0.44 19.40
C PRO A 156 -6.13 1.94 19.23
N GLY A 157 -6.49 2.49 18.06
CA GLY A 157 -6.47 3.92 17.81
C GLY A 157 -7.34 4.71 18.79
N SER A 158 -8.57 4.25 19.03
CA SER A 158 -9.48 4.87 20.01
C SER A 158 -8.96 4.79 21.46
N LEU A 159 -8.33 3.67 21.82
CA LEU A 159 -7.72 3.51 23.14
C LEU A 159 -6.51 4.43 23.31
N LEU A 160 -5.63 4.48 22.30
CA LEU A 160 -4.46 5.33 22.29
C LEU A 160 -4.82 6.81 22.34
N ASP A 161 -5.86 7.24 21.61
CA ASP A 161 -6.35 8.63 21.66
C ASP A 161 -6.72 9.01 23.10
N SER A 162 -7.52 8.18 23.77
CA SER A 162 -7.89 8.43 25.16
C SER A 162 -6.71 8.36 26.15
N ALA A 163 -5.61 7.69 25.81
CA ALA A 163 -4.38 7.68 26.60
C ALA A 163 -3.54 8.94 26.36
N ILE A 164 -3.44 9.39 25.11
CA ILE A 164 -2.69 10.58 24.72
C ILE A 164 -3.38 11.84 25.23
N GLU A 165 -4.70 11.96 25.12
CA GLU A 165 -5.45 13.13 25.58
C GLU A 165 -5.27 13.37 27.10
N ARG A 166 -5.12 12.29 27.87
CA ARG A 166 -4.77 12.35 29.31
C ARG A 166 -3.32 12.71 29.57
N ARG A 167 -2.38 12.33 28.69
CA ARG A 167 -0.92 12.51 28.89
C ARG A 167 -0.35 13.74 28.19
N SER A 168 -1.06 14.33 27.24
CA SER A 168 -0.64 15.49 26.44
C SER A 168 -0.33 16.72 27.28
N HIS A 169 -0.90 16.83 28.49
CA HIS A 169 -0.59 17.87 29.47
C HIS A 169 0.82 17.74 30.11
N GLY A 170 1.54 16.63 29.86
CA GLY A 170 2.84 16.34 30.45
C GLY A 170 4.06 16.89 29.69
N ARG A 171 5.26 16.55 30.19
CA ARG A 171 6.57 16.95 29.59
C ARG A 171 6.74 16.50 28.13
N MET A 172 6.16 15.35 27.76
CA MET A 172 6.31 14.78 26.43
C MET A 172 5.55 15.58 25.36
N GLY A 173 4.34 16.06 25.68
CA GLY A 173 3.58 16.95 24.79
C GLY A 173 4.35 18.25 24.54
N ARG A 174 4.95 18.83 25.59
CA ARG A 174 5.83 20.01 25.47
C ARG A 174 7.08 19.76 24.63
N ALA A 175 7.72 18.60 24.78
CA ALA A 175 8.89 18.24 23.97
C ALA A 175 8.52 18.09 22.48
N LEU A 176 7.43 17.39 22.17
CA LEU A 176 6.94 17.25 20.79
C LEU A 176 6.54 18.61 20.20
N ALA A 177 5.86 19.46 20.98
CA ALA A 177 5.53 20.82 20.57
C ALA A 177 6.80 21.64 20.27
N ALA A 178 7.81 21.60 21.15
CA ALA A 178 9.07 22.31 20.95
C ALA A 178 9.81 21.85 19.68
N VAL A 179 9.87 20.54 19.44
CA VAL A 179 10.47 19.98 18.22
C VAL A 179 9.68 20.40 16.98
N SER A 180 8.34 20.36 17.04
CA SER A 180 7.49 20.78 15.92
C SER A 180 7.68 22.26 15.58
N LEU A 181 7.83 23.12 16.59
CA LEU A 181 8.10 24.56 16.42
C LEU A 181 9.50 24.78 15.82
N ALA A 182 10.51 24.04 16.28
CA ALA A 182 11.87 24.14 15.75
C ALA A 182 11.94 23.72 14.27
N LEU A 183 11.26 22.63 13.90
CA LEU A 183 11.16 22.16 12.52
C LEU A 183 10.37 23.14 11.64
N THR A 184 9.24 23.63 12.12
CA THR A 184 8.44 24.65 11.40
C THR A 184 9.30 25.88 11.13
N GLY A 185 10.02 26.38 12.14
CA GLY A 185 10.93 27.51 11.99
C GLY A 185 12.11 27.24 11.06
N ALA A 186 12.59 25.99 10.96
CA ALA A 186 13.62 25.60 9.99
C ALA A 186 13.08 25.58 8.55
N ILE A 187 11.90 24.98 8.34
CA ILE A 187 11.22 24.95 7.04
C ILE A 187 10.90 26.36 6.57
N GLU A 188 10.41 27.22 7.47
CA GLU A 188 10.07 28.60 7.15
C GLU A 188 11.32 29.44 6.83
N ARG A 189 12.45 29.19 7.51
CA ARG A 189 13.76 29.79 7.16
C ARG A 189 14.19 29.40 5.75
N VAL A 190 14.08 28.13 5.38
CA VAL A 190 14.40 27.66 4.02
C VAL A 190 13.43 28.29 3.01
N SER A 191 12.13 28.29 3.28
CA SER A 191 11.11 28.91 2.41
C SER A 191 11.37 30.41 2.19
N ARG A 192 11.65 31.16 3.27
CA ARG A 192 12.01 32.59 3.19
C ARG A 192 13.27 32.82 2.37
N ARG A 193 14.28 31.95 2.52
CA ARG A 193 15.54 32.05 1.76
C ARG A 193 15.34 31.78 0.26
N THR A 194 14.50 30.80 -0.08
CA THR A 194 14.28 30.39 -1.48
C THR A 194 13.22 31.25 -2.19
N ARG A 195 12.43 32.07 -1.48
CA ARG A 195 11.29 32.88 -2.00
C ARG A 195 10.18 32.07 -2.68
N TRP A 196 10.28 30.73 -2.72
CA TRP A 196 9.32 29.85 -3.39
C TRP A 196 8.39 29.23 -2.37
N LYS A 197 7.09 29.56 -2.42
CA LYS A 197 6.08 29.04 -1.50
C LYS A 197 5.99 27.50 -1.46
N LEU A 198 6.43 26.84 -2.53
CA LEU A 198 6.43 25.38 -2.67
C LEU A 198 7.70 24.69 -2.16
N ALA A 199 8.74 25.45 -1.78
CA ALA A 199 10.02 24.88 -1.37
C ALA A 199 9.90 23.99 -0.13
N GLY A 200 9.04 24.35 0.84
CA GLY A 200 8.81 23.55 2.04
C GLY A 200 8.22 22.16 1.73
N PRO A 201 7.05 22.08 1.08
CA PRO A 201 6.45 20.80 0.69
C PRO A 201 7.36 19.95 -0.22
N LEU A 202 8.05 20.56 -1.18
CA LEU A 202 9.01 19.85 -2.04
C LEU A 202 10.18 19.27 -1.24
N LEU A 203 10.72 20.03 -0.27
CA LEU A 203 11.77 19.52 0.61
C LEU A 203 11.28 18.34 1.45
N ILE A 204 10.04 18.38 1.95
CA ILE A 204 9.46 17.25 2.69
C ILE A 204 9.30 16.03 1.80
N ALA A 205 8.76 16.19 0.60
CA ALA A 205 8.64 15.10 -0.37
C ALA A 205 10.01 14.51 -0.72
N LEU A 206 11.04 15.36 -0.85
CA LEU A 206 12.43 14.94 -1.10
C LEU A 206 12.99 14.14 0.08
N LEU A 207 12.87 14.65 1.30
CA LEU A 207 13.36 13.98 2.50
C LEU A 207 12.63 12.67 2.76
N ALA A 208 11.31 12.64 2.54
CA ALA A 208 10.53 11.42 2.60
C ALA A 208 11.04 10.43 1.56
N GLY A 209 11.07 10.80 0.27
CA GLY A 209 11.58 9.96 -0.83
C GLY A 209 12.99 9.40 -0.57
N ALA A 210 13.89 10.22 -0.04
CA ALA A 210 15.22 9.80 0.35
C ALA A 210 15.18 8.78 1.50
N ALA A 211 14.40 9.03 2.56
CA ALA A 211 14.23 8.10 3.67
C ALA A 211 13.64 6.76 3.22
N PHE A 212 12.71 6.77 2.27
CA PHE A 212 12.18 5.54 1.65
C PHE A 212 13.26 4.78 0.87
N GLY A 213 14.10 5.48 0.12
CA GLY A 213 15.26 4.87 -0.55
C GLY A 213 16.13 4.14 0.47
N PHE A 214 16.50 4.80 1.56
CA PHE A 214 17.32 4.20 2.62
C PHE A 214 16.65 3.03 3.37
N ALA A 215 15.33 2.87 3.25
CA ALA A 215 14.63 1.77 3.87
C ALA A 215 14.88 0.43 3.15
N ASP A 216 15.25 0.47 1.86
CA ASP A 216 15.60 -0.73 1.10
C ASP A 216 16.99 -1.25 1.52
N PRO A 217 17.11 -2.47 2.09
CA PRO A 217 18.42 -3.08 2.39
C PRO A 217 19.33 -3.21 1.19
N HIS A 218 18.76 -3.27 -0.01
CA HIS A 218 19.47 -3.44 -1.26
C HIS A 218 19.75 -2.11 -1.95
N LEU A 219 19.57 -0.98 -1.26
CA LEU A 219 19.94 0.32 -1.81
C LEU A 219 21.44 0.34 -2.13
N ALA A 220 21.75 0.24 -3.41
CA ALA A 220 23.08 0.42 -3.96
C ALA A 220 23.16 1.81 -4.60
N TRP A 221 24.37 2.33 -4.78
CA TRP A 221 24.59 3.52 -5.62
C TRP A 221 24.53 3.14 -7.11
N ASP A 222 23.44 2.49 -7.52
CA ASP A 222 23.16 2.12 -8.90
C ASP A 222 22.09 3.05 -9.51
N GLY A 223 22.03 3.09 -10.85
CA GLY A 223 21.04 3.92 -11.54
C GLY A 223 19.59 3.51 -11.23
N ARG A 224 19.37 2.29 -10.73
CA ARG A 224 18.06 1.71 -10.47
C ARG A 224 17.49 2.14 -9.12
N SER A 225 18.30 2.12 -8.06
CA SER A 225 17.98 2.71 -6.77
C SER A 225 17.73 4.21 -6.93
N LEU A 226 18.52 4.90 -7.76
CA LEU A 226 18.27 6.30 -8.09
C LEU A 226 16.92 6.50 -8.79
N SER A 227 16.58 5.65 -9.77
CA SER A 227 15.28 5.67 -10.46
C SER A 227 14.12 5.42 -9.49
N THR A 228 14.27 4.48 -8.56
CA THR A 228 13.25 4.15 -7.55
C THR A 228 13.06 5.30 -6.55
N MET A 229 14.15 5.91 -6.09
CA MET A 229 14.11 7.08 -5.21
C MET A 229 13.49 8.28 -5.92
N ALA A 230 13.85 8.49 -7.19
CA ALA A 230 13.28 9.55 -8.02
C ALA A 230 11.79 9.31 -8.30
N SER A 231 11.36 8.07 -8.54
CA SER A 231 9.96 7.77 -8.81
C SER A 231 9.09 7.97 -7.56
N LEU A 232 9.58 7.56 -6.39
CA LEU A 232 8.95 7.84 -5.10
C LEU A 232 8.89 9.33 -4.81
N PHE A 233 9.97 10.08 -5.06
CA PHE A 233 9.98 11.53 -4.92
C PHE A 233 8.90 12.20 -5.79
N VAL A 234 8.81 11.80 -7.06
CA VAL A 234 7.79 12.32 -7.99
C VAL A 234 6.39 11.93 -7.53
N ALA A 235 6.16 10.67 -7.16
CA ALA A 235 4.87 10.19 -6.67
C ALA A 235 4.41 10.95 -5.42
N LEU A 236 5.30 11.11 -4.42
CA LEU A 236 5.01 11.88 -3.22
C LEU A 236 4.78 13.35 -3.57
N THR A 237 5.53 13.94 -4.50
CA THR A 237 5.29 15.31 -4.96
C THR A 237 3.90 15.46 -5.59
N LEU A 238 3.47 14.49 -6.42
CA LEU A 238 2.14 14.48 -7.02
C LEU A 238 1.04 14.42 -5.95
N ILE A 239 1.15 13.51 -4.99
CA ILE A 239 0.13 13.31 -3.95
C ILE A 239 0.14 14.44 -2.91
N THR A 240 1.31 14.93 -2.52
CA THR A 240 1.42 15.88 -1.40
C THR A 240 1.34 17.31 -1.85
N VAL A 241 1.96 17.67 -2.96
CA VAL A 241 2.00 19.05 -3.47
C VAL A 241 0.87 19.25 -4.46
N VAL A 242 0.86 18.49 -5.55
CA VAL A 242 -0.07 18.74 -6.67
C VAL A 242 -1.52 18.49 -6.24
N ALA A 243 -1.83 17.34 -5.65
CA ALA A 243 -3.20 17.04 -5.21
C ALA A 243 -3.67 17.98 -4.09
N SER A 244 -2.78 18.46 -3.22
CA SER A 244 -3.14 19.45 -2.20
C SER A 244 -3.43 20.84 -2.80
N GLN A 245 -2.68 21.27 -3.81
CA GLN A 245 -2.95 22.52 -4.53
C GLN A 245 -4.27 22.45 -5.30
N VAL A 246 -4.52 21.32 -5.98
CA VAL A 246 -5.80 21.09 -6.67
C VAL A 246 -6.95 21.05 -5.65
N GLY A 247 -6.78 20.38 -4.51
CA GLY A 247 -7.76 20.37 -3.42
C GLY A 247 -8.03 21.75 -2.84
N ALA A 248 -6.99 22.56 -2.63
CA ALA A 248 -7.13 23.94 -2.15
C ALA A 248 -7.83 24.84 -3.18
N LEU A 249 -7.49 24.70 -4.47
CA LEU A 249 -8.16 25.41 -5.56
C LEU A 249 -9.64 25.03 -5.64
N LEU A 250 -9.95 23.73 -5.55
CA LEU A 250 -11.33 23.24 -5.56
C LEU A 250 -12.09 23.75 -4.33
N ALA A 251 -11.45 23.78 -3.17
CA ALA A 251 -12.06 24.27 -1.96
C ALA A 251 -12.38 25.77 -2.02
N ARG A 252 -11.45 26.56 -2.58
CA ARG A 252 -11.63 27.99 -2.80
C ARG A 252 -12.71 28.27 -3.82
N THR A 253 -12.73 27.55 -4.94
CA THR A 253 -13.70 27.78 -6.01
C THR A 253 -15.12 27.36 -5.63
N TRP A 254 -15.30 26.28 -4.86
CA TRP A 254 -16.63 25.75 -4.56
C TRP A 254 -17.21 26.23 -3.24
N TRP A 255 -16.38 26.46 -2.23
CA TRP A 255 -16.83 26.87 -0.90
C TRP A 255 -16.32 28.24 -0.48
N GLY A 256 -15.50 28.92 -1.28
CA GLY A 256 -14.95 30.22 -0.93
C GLY A 256 -14.00 30.17 0.28
N ILE A 257 -13.45 28.99 0.60
CA ILE A 257 -12.54 28.80 1.73
C ILE A 257 -11.12 29.02 1.23
N ASP A 258 -10.41 29.99 1.81
CA ASP A 258 -8.97 30.15 1.59
C ASP A 258 -8.23 29.03 2.33
N ALA A 259 -7.92 27.95 1.61
CA ALA A 259 -7.11 26.85 2.10
C ALA A 259 -5.62 27.15 1.86
N GLU A 260 -4.84 27.23 2.94
CA GLU A 260 -3.39 27.35 2.87
C GLU A 260 -2.75 25.96 3.02
N VAL A 261 -1.85 25.59 2.10
CA VAL A 261 -1.09 24.35 2.22
C VAL A 261 0.03 24.56 3.24
N ARG A 262 -0.14 24.01 4.44
CA ARG A 262 0.90 24.01 5.48
C ARG A 262 1.61 22.68 5.52
N ALA A 263 2.91 22.74 5.73
CA ALA A 263 3.73 21.58 6.01
C ALA A 263 3.52 21.13 7.46
N GLU A 264 3.24 19.84 7.66
CA GLU A 264 3.15 19.25 9.00
C GLU A 264 4.45 18.49 9.33
N PRO A 265 5.41 19.13 10.03
CA PRO A 265 6.70 18.50 10.31
C PRO A 265 6.59 17.27 11.23
N LEU A 266 5.53 17.18 12.03
CA LEU A 266 5.25 16.01 12.85
C LEU A 266 4.96 14.77 11.99
N GLY A 267 4.28 14.94 10.85
CA GLY A 267 4.06 13.86 9.89
C GLY A 267 5.39 13.32 9.35
N LEU A 268 6.35 14.20 9.06
CA LEU A 268 7.70 13.80 8.64
C LEU A 268 8.45 13.05 9.74
N LEU A 269 8.39 13.49 10.99
CA LEU A 269 9.01 12.75 12.09
C LEU A 269 8.38 11.37 12.30
N ALA A 270 7.05 11.28 12.21
CA ALA A 270 6.34 10.01 12.31
C ALA A 270 6.72 9.07 11.16
N ALA A 271 6.88 9.61 9.94
CA ALA A 271 7.38 8.88 8.78
C ALA A 271 8.78 8.33 9.00
N LEU A 272 9.72 9.18 9.41
CA LEU A 272 11.11 8.80 9.67
C LEU A 272 11.20 7.75 10.80
N ALA A 273 10.41 7.92 11.86
CA ALA A 273 10.30 6.93 12.93
C ALA A 273 9.71 5.61 12.41
N GLY A 274 8.68 5.67 11.56
CA GLY A 274 8.07 4.51 10.90
C GLY A 274 9.06 3.75 10.03
N VAL A 275 9.87 4.45 9.23
CA VAL A 275 10.97 3.85 8.44
C VAL A 275 11.99 3.19 9.36
N ALA A 276 12.45 3.90 10.39
CA ALA A 276 13.44 3.37 11.32
C ALA A 276 12.95 2.10 12.02
N VAL A 277 11.72 2.14 12.57
CA VAL A 277 11.10 0.98 13.23
C VAL A 277 10.87 -0.17 12.24
N GLY A 278 10.36 0.12 11.05
CA GLY A 278 10.18 -0.88 9.99
C GLY A 278 11.51 -1.57 9.65
N ARG A 279 12.59 -0.80 9.56
CA ARG A 279 13.95 -1.31 9.34
C ARG A 279 14.44 -2.18 10.49
N PHE A 280 14.27 -1.74 11.74
CA PHE A 280 14.66 -2.52 12.92
C PHE A 280 13.90 -3.84 13.04
N LEU A 281 12.64 -3.88 12.60
CA LEU A 281 11.79 -5.07 12.64
C LEU A 281 11.88 -5.92 11.36
N SER A 282 12.70 -5.52 10.39
CA SER A 282 12.77 -6.14 9.05
C SER A 282 11.39 -6.30 8.41
N LEU A 283 10.51 -5.32 8.63
CA LEU A 283 9.22 -5.22 7.95
C LEU A 283 9.43 -4.54 6.60
N SER A 284 8.78 -5.04 5.56
CA SER A 284 8.77 -4.38 4.25
C SER A 284 8.37 -2.90 4.41
N PRO A 285 9.25 -1.94 4.09
CA PRO A 285 9.13 -0.55 4.55
C PRO A 285 7.86 0.20 4.14
N GLY A 286 7.12 -0.27 3.13
CA GLY A 286 6.04 0.50 2.50
C GLY A 286 4.79 0.76 3.36
N LEU A 287 4.59 0.06 4.49
CA LEU A 287 3.28 0.05 5.17
C LEU A 287 3.05 1.24 6.11
N PHE A 288 4.08 1.89 6.65
CA PHE A 288 3.91 2.90 7.72
C PHE A 288 3.87 4.35 7.25
N LEU A 289 3.88 4.59 5.94
CA LEU A 289 4.42 5.83 5.40
C LEU A 289 3.43 6.78 4.73
N GLY A 290 2.15 6.41 4.67
CA GLY A 290 1.08 7.33 4.25
C GLY A 290 0.88 8.55 5.17
N LEU A 291 1.58 8.63 6.31
CA LEU A 291 1.34 9.62 7.37
C LEU A 291 2.06 10.97 7.20
N VAL A 292 2.71 11.26 6.07
CA VAL A 292 3.72 12.33 6.03
C VAL A 292 3.15 13.75 5.85
N VAL A 293 1.95 13.93 5.28
CA VAL A 293 1.49 15.30 4.92
C VAL A 293 0.00 15.54 5.20
N GLY A 294 -0.32 16.09 6.37
CA GLY A 294 -1.60 16.77 6.58
C GLY A 294 -1.61 18.17 5.94
N VAL A 295 -2.81 18.67 5.70
CA VAL A 295 -3.10 20.03 5.21
C VAL A 295 -4.08 20.54 6.21
N ASP A 296 -3.65 21.55 6.97
CA ASP A 296 -4.48 22.17 7.96
C ASP A 296 -5.36 23.23 7.29
N ALA A 297 -6.68 23.04 7.36
CA ALA A 297 -7.62 24.10 7.03
C ALA A 297 -7.62 25.05 8.23
N GLY A 298 -6.98 26.22 8.04
CA GLY A 298 -6.57 27.16 9.08
C GLY A 298 -7.53 27.28 10.27
N GLU A 299 -6.95 27.47 11.45
CA GLU A 299 -7.57 27.43 12.80
C GLU A 299 -8.89 28.22 12.97
N ARG A 300 -9.24 29.11 12.04
CA ARG A 300 -10.44 29.97 12.09
C ARG A 300 -11.62 29.44 11.26
N ALA A 301 -11.45 28.36 10.50
CA ALA A 301 -12.56 27.80 9.73
C ALA A 301 -13.54 27.04 10.65
N ASP A 302 -14.84 27.29 10.45
CA ASP A 302 -15.89 26.52 11.11
C ASP A 302 -15.72 25.01 10.81
N ARG A 303 -16.07 24.15 11.77
CA ARG A 303 -15.84 22.69 11.72
C ARG A 303 -16.44 22.05 10.46
N VAL A 304 -17.58 22.57 10.01
CA VAL A 304 -18.26 22.11 8.79
C VAL A 304 -17.44 22.42 7.53
N HIS A 305 -16.78 23.57 7.49
CA HIS A 305 -15.95 23.98 6.37
C HIS A 305 -14.64 23.18 6.34
N ARG A 306 -14.07 22.91 7.52
CA ARG A 306 -12.90 22.03 7.67
C ARG A 306 -13.18 20.62 7.17
N SER A 307 -14.29 20.00 7.56
CA SER A 307 -14.63 18.65 7.11
C SER A 307 -14.82 18.57 5.58
N LYS A 308 -15.45 19.58 4.97
CA LYS A 308 -15.59 19.68 3.51
C LYS A 308 -14.24 19.80 2.80
N ALA A 309 -13.34 20.64 3.30
CA ALA A 309 -11.99 20.79 2.74
C ALA A 309 -11.20 19.47 2.82
N VAL A 310 -11.32 18.76 3.94
CA VAL A 310 -10.72 17.42 4.11
C VAL A 310 -11.28 16.44 3.09
N VAL A 311 -12.61 16.33 2.97
CA VAL A 311 -13.26 15.42 2.01
C VAL A 311 -12.81 15.73 0.59
N ALA A 312 -12.81 17.01 0.19
CA ALA A 312 -12.41 17.43 -1.15
C ALA A 312 -10.96 17.04 -1.47
N ARG A 313 -10.03 17.30 -0.54
CA ARG A 313 -8.62 16.93 -0.72
C ARG A 313 -8.45 15.41 -0.87
N HIS A 314 -9.09 14.62 -0.01
CA HIS A 314 -8.97 13.16 -0.06
C HIS A 314 -9.61 12.60 -1.34
N ALA A 315 -10.72 13.19 -1.81
CA ALA A 315 -11.30 12.83 -3.11
C ALA A 315 -10.34 13.14 -4.27
N VAL A 316 -9.61 14.27 -4.22
CA VAL A 316 -8.58 14.58 -5.23
C VAL A 316 -7.44 13.57 -5.18
N VAL A 317 -6.88 13.28 -4.01
CA VAL A 317 -5.80 12.28 -3.89
C VAL A 317 -6.25 10.90 -4.39
N PHE A 318 -7.47 10.48 -4.03
CA PHE A 318 -8.05 9.24 -4.52
C PHE A 318 -8.18 9.24 -6.05
N THR A 319 -8.63 10.35 -6.64
CA THR A 319 -8.72 10.50 -8.09
C THR A 319 -7.35 10.35 -8.75
N PHE A 320 -6.30 10.97 -8.20
CA PHE A 320 -4.93 10.83 -8.69
C PHE A 320 -4.42 9.39 -8.59
N ALA A 321 -4.65 8.72 -7.45
CA ALA A 321 -4.22 7.34 -7.24
C ALA A 321 -4.93 6.37 -8.21
N ILE A 322 -6.24 6.50 -8.38
CA ILE A 322 -7.01 5.69 -9.33
C ILE A 322 -6.62 6.00 -10.78
N ALA A 323 -6.45 7.27 -11.14
CA ALA A 323 -6.03 7.65 -12.48
C ALA A 323 -4.62 7.10 -12.81
N ALA A 324 -3.70 7.14 -11.85
CA ALA A 324 -2.38 6.56 -12.00
C ALA A 324 -2.44 5.04 -12.21
N TRP A 325 -3.27 4.33 -11.44
CA TRP A 325 -3.49 2.89 -11.60
C TRP A 325 -4.11 2.53 -12.96
N VAL A 326 -5.07 3.33 -13.42
CA VAL A 326 -5.71 3.13 -14.73
C VAL A 326 -4.71 3.35 -15.85
N ALA A 327 -3.90 4.41 -15.77
CA ALA A 327 -2.82 4.67 -16.72
C ALA A 327 -1.78 3.53 -16.71
N TYR A 328 -1.37 3.08 -15.53
CA TYR A 328 -0.47 1.92 -15.37
C TYR A 328 -1.04 0.68 -16.08
N SER A 329 -2.29 0.34 -15.78
CA SER A 329 -2.97 -0.83 -16.35
C SER A 329 -3.13 -0.75 -17.87
N SER A 330 -3.34 0.44 -18.42
CA SER A 330 -3.61 0.65 -19.84
C SER A 330 -2.33 0.61 -20.68
N PHE A 331 -1.23 1.19 -20.17
CA PHE A 331 -0.02 1.41 -20.97
C PHE A 331 1.10 0.42 -20.65
N PHE A 332 1.22 -0.05 -19.40
CA PHE A 332 2.44 -0.71 -18.91
C PHE A 332 2.24 -2.14 -18.42
N ALA A 333 1.01 -2.62 -18.32
CA ALA A 333 0.67 -3.94 -17.76
C ALA A 333 1.36 -5.14 -18.44
N HIS A 334 1.75 -5.05 -19.71
CA HIS A 334 2.23 -6.20 -20.50
C HIS A 334 3.54 -5.95 -21.23
N ARG A 335 4.28 -4.89 -20.89
CA ARG A 335 5.47 -4.49 -21.64
C ARG A 335 6.72 -4.53 -20.76
N PRO A 336 7.80 -5.22 -21.21
CA PRO A 336 9.10 -5.06 -20.59
C PRO A 336 9.64 -3.67 -20.97
N GLU A 337 9.52 -2.71 -20.06
CA GLU A 337 9.90 -1.32 -20.33
C GLU A 337 11.29 -1.00 -19.78
N GLU A 338 12.15 -0.35 -20.55
CA GLU A 338 13.43 0.20 -20.08
C GLU A 338 13.40 1.74 -20.13
N GLY A 339 14.34 2.39 -19.45
CA GLY A 339 14.48 3.85 -19.48
C GLY A 339 13.25 4.62 -18.97
N ILE A 340 12.81 5.62 -19.75
CA ILE A 340 11.74 6.57 -19.36
C ILE A 340 10.40 5.88 -19.15
N ALA A 341 10.06 4.90 -19.98
CA ALA A 341 8.81 4.15 -19.84
C ALA A 341 8.81 3.31 -18.56
N GLY A 342 9.96 2.71 -18.23
CA GLY A 342 10.18 2.03 -16.96
C GLY A 342 10.03 2.96 -15.75
N PHE A 343 10.67 4.13 -15.79
CA PHE A 343 10.53 5.15 -14.77
C PHE A 343 9.08 5.64 -14.61
N THR A 344 8.38 5.86 -15.72
CA THR A 344 6.97 6.30 -15.72
C THR A 344 6.07 5.24 -15.09
N SER A 345 6.28 3.96 -15.42
CA SER A 345 5.60 2.85 -14.78
C SER A 345 5.84 2.84 -13.26
N ASP A 346 7.09 3.01 -12.82
CA ASP A 346 7.42 3.06 -11.39
C ASP A 346 6.74 4.25 -10.69
N VAL A 347 6.70 5.43 -11.33
CA VAL A 347 6.00 6.62 -10.80
C VAL A 347 4.50 6.36 -10.65
N LEU A 348 3.86 5.77 -11.67
CA LEU A 348 2.42 5.47 -11.63
C LEU A 348 2.10 4.43 -10.54
N SER A 349 2.94 3.40 -10.41
CA SER A 349 2.80 2.40 -9.37
C SER A 349 2.97 2.99 -7.97
N ALA A 350 4.04 3.75 -7.75
CA ALA A 350 4.30 4.44 -6.49
C ALA A 350 3.17 5.43 -6.15
N THR A 351 2.68 6.19 -7.13
CA THR A 351 1.57 7.15 -6.94
C THR A 351 0.28 6.43 -6.52
N THR A 352 0.02 5.25 -7.09
CA THR A 352 -1.15 4.44 -6.71
C THR A 352 -1.01 3.94 -5.27
N ILE A 353 0.10 3.29 -4.95
CA ILE A 353 0.32 2.66 -3.64
C ILE A 353 0.37 3.73 -2.55
N GLU A 354 1.26 4.71 -2.68
CA GLU A 354 1.43 5.78 -1.68
C GLU A 354 0.17 6.64 -1.55
N GLY A 355 -0.56 6.88 -2.64
CA GLY A 355 -1.81 7.63 -2.61
C GLY A 355 -2.90 6.91 -1.81
N LEU A 356 -3.05 5.59 -2.01
CA LEU A 356 -4.01 4.78 -1.25
C LEU A 356 -3.57 4.59 0.20
N THR A 357 -2.29 4.34 0.46
CA THR A 357 -1.73 4.27 1.83
C THR A 357 -1.97 5.58 2.57
N TYR A 358 -1.70 6.72 1.90
CA TYR A 358 -1.99 8.05 2.43
C TYR A 358 -3.46 8.17 2.85
N LEU A 359 -4.41 7.84 1.97
CA LEU A 359 -5.84 7.99 2.26
C LEU A 359 -6.31 7.14 3.44
N VAL A 360 -5.88 5.88 3.50
CA VAL A 360 -6.28 4.97 4.59
C VAL A 360 -5.69 5.45 5.90
N THR A 361 -4.42 5.87 5.91
CA THR A 361 -3.77 6.34 7.13
C THR A 361 -4.30 7.70 7.58
N SER A 362 -4.40 8.68 6.69
CA SER A 362 -4.82 10.06 7.02
C SER A 362 -6.28 10.18 7.44
N LEU A 363 -7.14 9.24 7.03
CA LEU A 363 -8.54 9.18 7.45
C LEU A 363 -8.77 8.40 8.72
N LEU A 364 -7.75 7.85 9.37
CA LEU A 364 -7.95 7.26 10.69
C LEU A 364 -8.47 8.33 11.66
N PRO A 365 -9.42 7.99 12.56
CA PRO A 365 -10.06 8.95 13.46
C PRO A 365 -9.15 9.25 14.66
N LEU A 366 -7.92 9.71 14.41
CA LEU A 366 -6.91 10.03 15.40
C LEU A 366 -6.73 11.55 15.55
N PRO A 367 -6.33 12.06 16.73
CA PRO A 367 -6.20 13.49 17.05
C PRO A 367 -5.35 14.29 16.07
N LEU A 368 -4.32 13.65 15.53
CA LEU A 368 -3.33 14.29 14.67
C LEU A 368 -3.67 14.14 13.18
N LEU A 369 -4.79 13.50 12.84
CA LEU A 369 -5.14 13.14 11.48
C LEU A 369 -6.44 13.79 11.04
N ALA A 370 -6.50 14.10 9.75
CA ALA A 370 -7.64 14.75 9.13
C ALA A 370 -8.94 13.94 9.27
N GLY A 371 -8.84 12.62 9.40
CA GLY A 371 -9.95 11.71 9.64
C GLY A 371 -10.79 12.05 10.87
N ARG A 372 -10.20 12.58 11.95
CA ARG A 372 -10.95 12.92 13.18
C ARG A 372 -11.98 14.00 12.93
N GLU A 373 -11.66 15.02 12.15
CA GLU A 373 -12.59 16.11 11.85
C GLU A 373 -13.82 15.63 11.07
N VAL A 374 -13.61 14.73 10.10
CA VAL A 374 -14.70 14.11 9.33
C VAL A 374 -15.52 13.20 10.23
N PHE A 375 -14.87 12.41 11.08
CA PHE A 375 -15.52 11.47 11.99
C PHE A 375 -16.40 12.18 13.04
N LEU A 376 -15.89 13.26 13.64
CA LEU A 376 -16.63 14.09 14.60
C LEU A 376 -17.80 14.83 13.94
N HIS A 377 -17.64 15.24 12.68
CA HIS A 377 -18.72 15.87 11.93
C HIS A 377 -19.84 14.87 11.58
N SER A 378 -19.49 13.70 11.02
CA SER A 378 -20.45 12.65 10.70
C SER A 378 -19.76 11.30 10.52
N LYS A 379 -20.04 10.36 11.42
CA LYS A 379 -19.56 8.97 11.35
C LYS A 379 -19.95 8.28 10.04
N ARG A 380 -21.12 8.62 9.49
CA ARG A 380 -21.61 8.08 8.21
C ARG A 380 -20.82 8.63 7.03
N LEU A 381 -20.54 9.93 7.02
CA LEU A 381 -19.70 10.56 5.99
C LEU A 381 -18.30 9.96 6.02
N TRP A 382 -17.73 9.80 7.22
CA TRP A 382 -16.44 9.17 7.40
C TRP A 382 -16.42 7.73 6.90
N ALA A 383 -17.39 6.89 7.30
CA ALA A 383 -17.47 5.51 6.81
C ALA A 383 -17.68 5.44 5.28
N GLY A 384 -18.49 6.33 4.72
CA GLY A 384 -18.71 6.44 3.27
C GLY A 384 -17.46 6.87 2.50
N LEU A 385 -16.53 7.59 3.14
CA LEU A 385 -15.26 7.99 2.54
C LEU A 385 -14.18 6.92 2.75
N TYR A 386 -14.00 6.46 3.98
CA TYR A 386 -12.98 5.50 4.37
C TYR A 386 -13.23 4.11 3.77
N GLY A 387 -14.48 3.64 3.77
CA GLY A 387 -14.84 2.28 3.30
C GLY A 387 -14.36 2.00 1.87
N PRO A 388 -14.73 2.82 0.87
CA PRO A 388 -14.25 2.66 -0.50
C PRO A 388 -12.74 2.75 -0.63
N PHE A 389 -12.08 3.66 0.09
CA PHE A 389 -10.62 3.82 0.01
C PHE A 389 -9.90 2.60 0.61
N ALA A 390 -10.35 2.12 1.76
CA ALA A 390 -9.82 0.93 2.42
C ALA A 390 -10.05 -0.32 1.56
N LEU A 391 -11.21 -0.44 0.91
CA LEU A 391 -11.48 -1.53 -0.02
C LEU A 391 -10.51 -1.51 -1.21
N VAL A 392 -10.35 -0.37 -1.88
CA VAL A 392 -9.42 -0.23 -3.01
C VAL A 392 -7.99 -0.47 -2.57
N PHE A 393 -7.57 0.07 -1.43
CA PHE A 393 -6.26 -0.20 -0.85
C PHE A 393 -6.05 -1.70 -0.58
N ALA A 394 -7.03 -2.37 0.02
CA ALA A 394 -6.96 -3.81 0.32
C ALA A 394 -6.88 -4.68 -0.94
N VAL A 395 -7.52 -4.27 -2.03
CA VAL A 395 -7.52 -5.00 -3.30
C VAL A 395 -6.26 -4.71 -4.13
N LEU A 396 -5.81 -3.47 -4.18
CA LEU A 396 -4.72 -3.04 -5.06
C LEU A 396 -3.35 -3.04 -4.40
N ALA A 397 -3.23 -2.40 -3.23
CA ALA A 397 -1.94 -2.16 -2.58
C ALA A 397 -1.56 -3.31 -1.62
N LEU A 398 -2.54 -3.92 -0.94
CA LEU A 398 -2.22 -4.93 0.07
C LEU A 398 -1.55 -6.21 -0.47
N PRO A 399 -1.99 -6.80 -1.61
CA PRO A 399 -1.30 -7.96 -2.18
C PRO A 399 0.15 -7.63 -2.58
N SER A 400 0.33 -6.40 -3.03
CA SER A 400 1.57 -5.77 -3.44
C SER A 400 2.56 -5.65 -2.27
N ILE A 401 2.05 -5.29 -1.09
CA ILE A 401 2.84 -5.11 0.12
C ILE A 401 3.16 -6.46 0.78
N LEU A 402 2.21 -7.39 0.77
CA LEU A 402 2.38 -8.71 1.40
C LEU A 402 3.18 -9.69 0.54
N GLY A 403 3.36 -9.44 -0.75
CA GLY A 403 4.16 -10.28 -1.65
C GLY A 403 3.79 -11.79 -1.69
N GLU A 404 4.43 -12.56 -2.57
CA GLU A 404 4.34 -14.03 -2.54
C GLU A 404 5.26 -14.60 -1.45
N GLN A 405 6.42 -13.97 -1.22
CA GLN A 405 7.44 -14.41 -0.26
C GLN A 405 7.01 -14.24 1.20
N GLU A 406 6.15 -13.26 1.52
CA GLU A 406 5.66 -13.06 2.90
C GLU A 406 4.43 -13.91 3.23
N ARG A 407 3.85 -14.66 2.28
CA ARG A 407 2.82 -15.68 2.58
C ARG A 407 3.37 -16.89 3.32
N SER A 408 4.68 -16.96 3.53
CA SER A 408 5.27 -17.93 4.45
C SER A 408 4.56 -17.82 5.81
N PRO A 409 4.00 -18.91 6.37
CA PRO A 409 3.31 -18.89 7.65
C PRO A 409 4.14 -18.26 8.77
N SER A 410 5.47 -18.41 8.72
CA SER A 410 6.39 -17.81 9.68
C SER A 410 6.46 -16.29 9.61
N THR A 411 6.37 -15.71 8.40
CA THR A 411 6.39 -14.25 8.22
C THR A 411 5.08 -13.63 8.68
N VAL A 412 3.95 -14.25 8.31
CA VAL A 412 2.61 -13.85 8.78
C VAL A 412 2.54 -13.93 10.32
N ALA A 413 3.02 -15.02 10.91
CA ALA A 413 3.06 -15.17 12.36
C ALA A 413 3.93 -14.10 13.04
N ARG A 414 5.10 -13.79 12.46
CA ARG A 414 5.99 -12.72 12.98
C ARG A 414 5.32 -11.34 12.89
N GLN A 415 4.72 -11.00 11.76
CA GLN A 415 4.00 -9.72 11.59
C GLN A 415 2.81 -9.63 12.55
N GLY A 416 2.02 -10.71 12.67
CA GLY A 416 0.92 -10.82 13.62
C GLY A 416 1.41 -10.66 15.07
N ALA A 417 2.53 -11.27 15.44
CA ALA A 417 3.13 -11.13 16.77
C ALA A 417 3.59 -9.70 17.06
N VAL A 418 4.19 -9.01 16.08
CA VAL A 418 4.56 -7.59 16.21
C VAL A 418 3.31 -6.73 16.40
N MET A 419 2.26 -6.95 15.62
CA MET A 419 0.99 -6.22 15.75
C MET A 419 0.35 -6.47 17.11
N LEU A 420 0.28 -7.73 17.55
CA LEU A 420 -0.23 -8.11 18.87
C LEU A 420 0.60 -7.48 20.00
N ALA A 421 1.93 -7.49 19.89
CA ALA A 421 2.81 -6.85 20.86
C ALA A 421 2.57 -5.34 20.92
N PHE A 422 2.46 -4.68 19.76
CA PHE A 422 2.13 -3.26 19.68
C PHE A 422 0.76 -2.94 20.29
N THR A 423 -0.27 -3.75 20.00
CA THR A 423 -1.59 -3.64 20.61
C THR A 423 -1.51 -3.82 22.12
N ALA A 424 -0.77 -4.82 22.60
CA ALA A 424 -0.57 -5.06 24.02
C ALA A 424 0.14 -3.89 24.72
N VAL A 425 1.22 -3.37 24.15
CA VAL A 425 1.93 -2.17 24.67
C VAL A 425 1.01 -0.97 24.72
N SER A 426 0.17 -0.77 23.68
CA SER A 426 -0.82 0.31 23.63
C SER A 426 -1.87 0.17 24.74
N ILE A 427 -2.38 -1.05 24.98
CA ILE A 427 -3.33 -1.35 26.06
C ILE A 427 -2.70 -1.14 27.44
N VAL A 428 -1.47 -1.62 27.65
CA VAL A 428 -0.73 -1.45 28.92
C VAL A 428 -0.46 0.03 29.20
N GLY A 429 -0.06 0.79 28.17
CA GLY A 429 0.10 2.24 28.26
C GLY A 429 -1.19 2.95 28.68
N TRP A 430 -2.32 2.53 28.08
CA TRP A 430 -3.65 3.02 28.44
C TRP A 430 -4.02 2.68 29.89
N LEU A 431 -3.91 1.40 30.29
CA LEU A 431 -4.22 0.95 31.66
C LEU A 431 -3.38 1.69 32.71
N ARG A 432 -2.08 1.85 32.45
CA ARG A 432 -1.18 2.60 33.35
C ARG A 432 -1.56 4.07 33.45
N SER A 433 -2.04 4.68 32.37
CA SER A 433 -2.52 6.06 32.38
C SER A 433 -3.85 6.20 33.15
N ARG A 434 -4.73 5.20 33.08
CA ARG A 434 -6.02 5.18 33.79
C ARG A 434 -5.85 5.14 35.30
N ASN A 435 -4.84 4.45 35.82
CA ASN A 435 -4.63 4.27 37.26
C ASN A 435 -3.96 5.48 37.96
N ARG A 436 -3.63 6.55 37.23
CA ARG A 436 -3.12 7.79 37.84
C ARG A 436 -4.30 8.72 38.11
N THR A 437 -4.90 8.59 39.30
CA THR A 437 -5.81 9.60 39.83
C THR A 437 -5.06 10.93 39.94
N PRO A 438 -5.61 12.05 39.45
CA PRO A 438 -4.98 13.35 39.63
C PRO A 438 -4.78 13.62 41.11
N ALA A 439 -3.57 14.08 41.48
CA ALA A 439 -3.28 14.41 42.87
C ALA A 439 -4.21 15.55 43.31
N PRO A 440 -4.75 15.51 44.55
CA PRO A 440 -5.63 16.57 45.07
C PRO A 440 -5.05 17.98 44.92
N ASP A 441 -3.72 18.09 44.98
CA ASP A 441 -2.98 19.36 44.93
C ASP A 441 -3.02 20.03 43.54
N GLU A 442 -3.29 19.29 42.46
CA GLU A 442 -3.48 19.88 41.12
C GLU A 442 -4.87 20.50 40.95
N LEU A 443 -5.89 19.99 41.67
CA LEU A 443 -7.25 20.56 41.64
C LEU A 443 -7.35 21.89 42.39
N GLN A 444 -6.34 22.26 43.18
CA GLN A 444 -6.28 23.56 43.84
C GLN A 444 -5.53 24.63 43.03
N ARG A 445 -4.87 24.27 41.91
CA ARG A 445 -4.13 25.21 41.05
C ARG A 445 -4.82 25.54 39.73
N VAL A 446 -5.93 24.86 39.44
CA VAL A 446 -6.85 25.15 38.33
C VAL A 446 -8.08 25.83 38.90
#